data_AF-A0A369KQM6-F1
#
_entry.id   AF-A0A369KQM6-F1
#
_cell.length_a   1.000
_cell.length_b   1.000
_cell.length_c   1.000
_cell.angle_alpha   90.00
_cell.angle_beta   90.00
_cell.angle_gamma   90.00
#
_symmetry.space_group_name_H-M   'P 1'
#
loop_
_entity.id
_entity.type
_entity.pdbx_description
1 polymer ?
#
loop_
_entity_poly.entity_id
_entity_poly.type
_entity_poly.pdbx_seq_one_letter_code
_entity_poly.pdbx_strand_id
1 'polypeptide(L)'
;MTVSMTLETKRLRIQGADDPSGQDAYTFKLFRSDDGAVPGTVIVSALHRPDIRTAHVHCQINPLFLRQGYATEALPAVLTFVFTRLDFQQIEAFIHPDNEPALAIASRLGLQFRYSVLPDEQPCHPLTFVYHPSVNISSEVHFDFAAVSRLRQAKQYHATKALVASYLHQAPDDPLIHYQMAWCHDNLGEEAAAVPHYVAAIELGLPEPDLQEAYVGLGSTYRALGRYDNAYQTLTEGLVHFPNHAALQTFLALTLHNLDRSAEAIERLIGTLVDTTENPEIRAYGSALRFYASRVNETWDGN
;
A
#
# COMPACT_ATOMS: atom_id res chain seq x y z
N MET A 1 4.48 -18.33 -41.71
CA MET A 1 3.05 -18.11 -41.44
C MET A 1 2.97 -16.98 -40.42
N THR A 2 2.55 -15.79 -40.84
CA THR A 2 2.40 -14.64 -39.92
C THR A 2 1.22 -14.94 -39.01
N VAL A 3 1.47 -15.19 -37.72
CA VAL A 3 0.39 -15.35 -36.74
C VAL A 3 -0.38 -14.04 -36.73
N SER A 4 -1.68 -14.07 -37.06
CA SER A 4 -2.51 -12.88 -36.91
C SER A 4 -2.59 -12.55 -35.42
N MET A 5 -1.96 -11.45 -35.01
CA MET A 5 -1.87 -11.01 -33.61
C MET A 5 -3.00 -10.03 -33.27
N THR A 6 -4.25 -10.36 -33.62
CA THR A 6 -5.40 -9.52 -33.28
C THR A 6 -6.10 -10.05 -32.04
N LEU A 7 -6.32 -9.19 -31.05
CA LEU A 7 -7.10 -9.48 -29.84
C LEU A 7 -8.28 -8.52 -29.77
N GLU A 8 -9.41 -8.99 -29.27
CA GLU A 8 -10.59 -8.17 -29.01
C GLU A 8 -10.91 -8.23 -27.52
N THR A 9 -11.13 -7.07 -26.91
CA THR A 9 -11.61 -6.92 -25.53
C THR A 9 -12.96 -6.20 -25.56
N LYS A 10 -13.46 -5.80 -24.39
CA LYS A 10 -14.78 -5.13 -24.28
C LYS A 10 -14.83 -3.81 -25.06
N ARG A 11 -13.76 -3.03 -25.03
CA ARG A 11 -13.67 -1.67 -25.59
C ARG A 11 -12.51 -1.49 -26.56
N LEU A 12 -11.62 -2.48 -26.68
CA LEU A 12 -10.42 -2.37 -27.49
C LEU A 12 -10.32 -3.49 -28.52
N ARG A 13 -9.94 -3.11 -29.73
CA ARG A 13 -9.30 -3.98 -30.70
C ARG A 13 -7.79 -3.76 -30.61
N ILE A 14 -7.05 -4.81 -30.32
CA ILE A 14 -5.59 -4.77 -30.13
C ILE A 14 -4.94 -5.45 -31.34
N GLN A 15 -4.05 -4.74 -32.01
CA GLN A 15 -3.34 -5.27 -33.19
C GLN A 15 -1.84 -5.34 -32.91
N GLY A 16 -1.33 -6.57 -32.84
CA GLY A 16 0.09 -6.88 -32.72
C GLY A 16 0.80 -6.89 -34.08
N ALA A 17 2.05 -6.43 -34.07
CA ALA A 17 2.99 -6.58 -35.16
C ALA A 17 4.38 -6.90 -34.59
N ASP A 18 5.11 -7.77 -35.29
CA ASP A 18 6.51 -8.02 -35.02
C ASP A 18 7.32 -6.79 -35.42
N ASP A 19 8.31 -6.41 -34.61
CA ASP A 19 9.27 -5.38 -35.00
C ASP A 19 10.24 -5.97 -36.05
N PRO A 20 10.27 -5.44 -37.28
CA PRO A 20 11.19 -5.92 -38.32
C PRO A 20 12.67 -5.69 -38.00
N SER A 21 13.00 -4.95 -36.91
CA SER A 21 14.37 -4.71 -36.45
C SER A 21 15.11 -5.95 -35.93
N GLY A 22 14.42 -7.09 -35.73
CA GLY A 22 15.02 -8.38 -35.39
C GLY A 22 15.37 -8.58 -33.91
N GLN A 23 14.84 -7.74 -33.00
CA GLN A 23 15.10 -7.82 -31.56
C GLN A 23 14.07 -8.62 -30.75
N ASP A 24 13.31 -9.54 -31.37
CA ASP A 24 12.20 -10.27 -30.72
C ASP A 24 11.28 -9.34 -29.90
N ALA A 25 10.88 -8.23 -30.54
CA ALA A 25 9.98 -7.24 -30.00
C ALA A 25 8.63 -7.24 -30.72
N TYR A 26 7.56 -7.15 -29.94
CA TYR A 26 6.17 -7.21 -30.40
C TYR A 26 5.47 -5.93 -29.97
N THR A 27 4.88 -5.22 -30.93
CA THR A 27 4.16 -3.97 -30.70
C THR A 27 2.66 -4.18 -30.88
N PHE A 28 1.90 -4.00 -29.81
CA PHE A 28 0.45 -4.10 -29.77
C PHE A 28 -0.19 -2.71 -29.72
N LYS A 29 -0.73 -2.24 -30.84
CA LYS A 29 -1.48 -0.99 -30.90
C LYS A 29 -2.90 -1.19 -30.39
N LEU A 30 -3.35 -0.30 -29.50
CA LEU A 30 -4.69 -0.33 -28.93
C LEU A 30 -5.60 0.57 -29.77
N PHE A 31 -6.69 0.03 -30.31
CA PHE A 31 -7.73 0.79 -31.00
C PHE A 31 -9.01 0.72 -30.19
N ARG A 32 -9.66 1.86 -29.96
CA ARG A 32 -10.97 1.90 -29.32
C ARG A 32 -12.03 1.41 -30.30
N SER A 33 -12.88 0.49 -29.87
CA SER A 33 -13.81 -0.23 -30.76
C SER A 33 -14.95 0.63 -31.30
N ASP A 34 -15.27 1.76 -30.65
CA ASP A 34 -16.39 2.64 -31.02
C ASP A 34 -16.06 3.60 -32.18
N ASP A 35 -14.87 4.22 -32.16
CA ASP A 35 -14.49 5.27 -33.09
C ASP A 35 -13.10 5.09 -33.71
N GLY A 36 -12.39 4.01 -33.37
CA GLY A 36 -11.07 3.70 -33.90
C GLY A 36 -9.95 4.60 -33.37
N ALA A 37 -10.20 5.41 -32.33
CA ALA A 37 -9.15 6.17 -31.66
C ALA A 37 -8.03 5.25 -31.18
N VAL A 38 -6.82 5.79 -30.96
CA VAL A 38 -5.65 5.02 -30.54
C VAL A 38 -5.24 5.43 -29.12
N PRO A 39 -5.78 4.79 -28.07
CA PRO A 39 -5.46 5.15 -26.68
C PRO A 39 -4.01 4.92 -26.29
N GLY A 40 -3.29 4.02 -26.97
CA GLY A 40 -1.92 3.72 -26.60
C GLY A 40 -1.35 2.48 -27.28
N THR A 41 -0.23 2.02 -26.75
CA THR A 41 0.55 0.90 -27.26
C THR A 41 1.10 0.08 -26.10
N VAL A 42 1.13 -1.24 -26.27
CA VAL A 42 1.88 -2.16 -25.41
C VAL A 42 3.02 -2.76 -26.23
N ILE A 43 4.23 -2.72 -25.70
CA ILE A 43 5.43 -3.27 -26.32
C ILE A 43 5.93 -4.40 -25.43
N VAL A 44 6.21 -5.55 -26.04
CA VAL A 44 6.76 -6.73 -25.36
C VAL A 44 8.07 -7.07 -26.06
N SER A 45 9.19 -6.96 -25.37
CA SER A 45 10.53 -7.19 -25.95
C SER A 45 11.25 -8.31 -25.20
N ALA A 46 11.82 -9.27 -25.91
CA ALA A 46 12.58 -10.35 -25.29
C ALA A 46 13.80 -9.81 -24.50
N LEU A 47 13.91 -10.23 -23.25
CA LEU A 47 15.13 -10.10 -22.45
C LEU A 47 15.93 -11.39 -22.65
N HIS A 48 17.02 -11.30 -23.40
CA HIS A 48 17.88 -12.44 -23.69
C HIS A 48 18.56 -12.91 -22.41
N ARG A 49 18.00 -13.94 -21.78
CA ARG A 49 18.57 -14.66 -20.65
C ARG A 49 18.73 -16.14 -21.02
N PRO A 50 19.80 -16.81 -20.56
CA PRO A 50 20.14 -18.16 -21.00
C PRO A 50 19.10 -19.22 -20.58
N ASP A 51 18.38 -19.01 -19.48
CA ASP A 51 17.61 -20.10 -18.84
C ASP A 51 16.09 -19.97 -18.98
N ILE A 52 15.56 -18.74 -18.97
CA ILE A 52 14.11 -18.45 -18.96
C ILE A 52 13.81 -17.46 -20.06
N ARG A 53 12.87 -17.81 -20.94
CA ARG A 53 12.40 -16.91 -22.00
C ARG A 53 11.58 -15.78 -21.37
N THR A 54 12.30 -14.73 -21.01
CA THR A 54 11.79 -13.56 -20.30
C THR A 54 11.50 -12.46 -21.30
N ALA A 55 10.41 -11.72 -21.14
CA ALA A 55 10.17 -10.49 -21.87
C ALA A 55 9.98 -9.31 -20.93
N HIS A 56 10.35 -8.12 -21.39
CA HIS A 56 10.01 -6.86 -20.75
C HIS A 56 8.72 -6.33 -21.36
N VAL A 57 7.78 -5.87 -20.52
CA VAL A 57 6.56 -5.20 -20.97
C VAL A 57 6.62 -3.71 -20.69
N HIS A 58 6.37 -2.93 -21.74
CA HIS A 58 6.21 -1.47 -21.65
C HIS A 58 4.83 -1.08 -22.15
N CYS A 59 4.08 -0.30 -21.37
CA CYS A 59 2.78 0.21 -21.77
C CYS A 59 2.80 1.74 -21.78
N GLN A 60 2.46 2.32 -22.91
CA GLN A 60 2.35 3.76 -23.09
C GLN A 60 0.90 4.11 -23.45
N ILE A 61 0.27 4.90 -22.58
CA ILE A 61 -1.07 5.46 -22.84
C ILE A 61 -0.92 6.93 -23.22
N ASN A 62 -1.63 7.33 -24.27
CA ASN A 62 -1.68 8.71 -24.70
C ASN A 62 -2.31 9.58 -23.59
N PRO A 63 -1.71 10.75 -23.25
CA PRO A 63 -2.21 11.65 -22.22
C PRO A 63 -3.72 11.96 -22.29
N LEU A 64 -4.30 12.05 -23.49
CA LEU A 64 -5.73 12.31 -23.70
C LEU A 64 -6.65 11.17 -23.22
N PHE A 65 -6.08 9.98 -23.00
CA PHE A 65 -6.80 8.75 -22.64
C PHE A 65 -6.40 8.20 -21.26
N LEU A 66 -5.65 8.97 -20.47
CA LEU A 66 -5.27 8.58 -19.10
C LEU A 66 -6.50 8.41 -18.20
N ARG A 67 -6.40 7.51 -17.22
CA ARG A 67 -7.43 7.22 -16.20
C ARG A 67 -8.79 6.75 -16.75
N GLN A 68 -8.84 6.29 -18.01
CA GLN A 68 -10.04 5.68 -18.62
C GLN A 68 -10.05 4.13 -18.60
N GLY A 69 -9.02 3.53 -17.98
CA GLY A 69 -8.92 2.08 -17.77
C GLY A 69 -8.42 1.26 -18.97
N TYR A 70 -7.95 1.89 -20.06
CA TYR A 70 -7.49 1.15 -21.24
C TYR A 70 -6.28 0.26 -20.95
N ALA A 71 -5.28 0.73 -20.18
CA ALA A 71 -4.14 -0.11 -19.81
C ALA A 71 -4.56 -1.30 -18.94
N THR A 72 -5.50 -1.09 -18.01
CA THR A 72 -6.05 -2.15 -17.15
C THR A 72 -6.80 -3.22 -17.95
N GLU A 73 -7.40 -2.85 -19.07
CA GLU A 73 -8.10 -3.77 -19.97
C GLU A 73 -7.15 -4.47 -20.95
N ALA A 74 -6.18 -3.72 -21.51
CA ALA A 74 -5.28 -4.23 -22.54
C ALA A 74 -4.22 -5.20 -21.98
N LEU A 75 -3.62 -4.88 -20.83
CA LEU A 75 -2.50 -5.64 -20.30
C LEU A 75 -2.84 -7.11 -20.00
N PRO A 76 -3.95 -7.46 -19.31
CA PRO A 76 -4.33 -8.86 -19.13
C PRO A 76 -4.43 -9.63 -20.47
N ALA A 77 -5.08 -9.04 -21.47
CA ALA A 77 -5.27 -9.68 -22.77
C ALA A 77 -3.93 -9.89 -23.51
N VAL A 78 -3.07 -8.87 -23.51
CA VAL A 78 -1.72 -8.98 -24.10
C VAL A 78 -0.88 -10.01 -23.36
N LEU A 79 -0.88 -10.00 -22.02
CA LEU A 79 -0.13 -10.99 -21.22
C LEU A 79 -0.62 -12.41 -21.53
N THR A 80 -1.93 -12.67 -21.54
CA THR A 80 -2.47 -13.99 -21.93
C THR A 80 -1.99 -14.42 -23.31
N PHE A 81 -2.01 -13.52 -24.30
CA PHE A 81 -1.51 -13.84 -25.64
C PHE A 81 -0.01 -14.16 -25.64
N VAL A 82 0.79 -13.36 -24.95
CA VAL A 82 2.24 -13.50 -24.86
C VAL A 82 2.63 -14.87 -24.27
N PHE A 83 1.97 -15.32 -23.21
CA PHE A 83 2.23 -16.64 -22.62
C PHE A 83 1.71 -17.81 -23.47
N THR A 84 0.56 -17.65 -24.14
CA THR A 84 -0.09 -18.76 -24.86
C THR A 84 0.31 -18.90 -26.33
N ARG A 85 0.86 -17.84 -26.93
CA ARG A 85 1.16 -17.79 -28.37
C ARG A 85 2.61 -17.42 -28.67
N LEU A 86 3.27 -16.64 -27.81
CA LEU A 86 4.66 -16.22 -28.00
C LEU A 86 5.65 -17.04 -27.17
N ASP A 87 5.18 -17.98 -26.35
CA ASP A 87 6.01 -18.93 -25.59
C ASP A 87 7.03 -18.27 -24.64
N PHE A 88 6.70 -17.07 -24.15
CA PHE A 88 7.43 -16.50 -23.02
C PHE A 88 6.99 -17.19 -21.73
N GLN A 89 7.89 -17.26 -20.76
CA GLN A 89 7.67 -17.92 -19.47
C GLN A 89 7.63 -16.92 -18.30
N GLN A 90 8.15 -15.71 -18.54
CA GLN A 90 8.24 -14.65 -17.54
C GLN A 90 8.05 -13.29 -18.21
N ILE A 91 7.40 -12.37 -17.51
CA ILE A 91 7.37 -10.95 -17.87
C ILE A 91 8.00 -10.11 -16.76
N GLU A 92 8.83 -9.14 -17.13
CA GLU A 92 9.36 -8.10 -16.25
C GLU A 92 8.76 -6.74 -16.62
N ALA A 93 8.42 -5.93 -15.63
CA ALA A 93 7.98 -4.55 -15.79
C ALA A 93 8.84 -3.64 -14.92
N PHE A 94 9.48 -2.65 -15.54
CA PHE A 94 10.21 -1.60 -14.82
C PHE A 94 9.29 -0.39 -14.61
N ILE A 95 8.96 -0.11 -13.36
CA ILE A 95 7.99 0.93 -13.01
C ILE A 95 8.64 1.96 -12.10
N HIS A 96 8.64 3.23 -12.55
CA HIS A 96 9.12 4.33 -11.72
C HIS A 96 8.25 4.47 -10.44
N PRO A 97 8.84 4.73 -9.25
CA PRO A 97 8.09 4.85 -7.99
C PRO A 97 6.96 5.90 -8.01
N ASP A 98 7.11 6.95 -8.82
CA ASP A 98 6.11 8.02 -8.96
C ASP A 98 4.99 7.69 -9.97
N ASN A 99 5.10 6.57 -10.70
CA ASN A 99 4.10 6.18 -11.70
C ASN A 99 2.95 5.40 -11.05
N GLU A 100 2.15 6.12 -10.25
CA GLU A 100 0.96 5.60 -9.56
C GLU A 100 0.07 4.72 -10.47
N PRO A 101 -0.31 5.16 -11.70
CA PRO A 101 -1.18 4.35 -12.55
C PRO A 101 -0.58 2.99 -12.92
N ALA A 102 0.72 2.92 -13.24
CA ALA A 102 1.38 1.67 -13.58
C ALA A 102 1.53 0.76 -12.35
N LEU A 103 1.87 1.33 -11.19
CA LEU A 103 1.96 0.60 -9.92
C LEU A 103 0.62 -0.04 -9.54
N ALA A 104 -0.49 0.72 -9.67
CA ALA A 104 -1.83 0.21 -9.40
C ALA A 104 -2.23 -0.94 -10.36
N ILE A 105 -1.78 -0.91 -11.61
CA ILE A 105 -2.01 -2.01 -12.56
C ILE A 105 -1.16 -3.23 -12.19
N ALA A 106 0.12 -3.04 -11.86
CA ALA A 106 1.01 -4.12 -11.44
C ALA A 106 0.42 -4.88 -10.24
N SER A 107 -0.02 -4.16 -9.21
CA SER A 107 -0.68 -4.76 -8.03
C SER A 107 -1.94 -5.53 -8.40
N ARG A 108 -2.80 -4.97 -9.26
CA ARG A 108 -4.05 -5.62 -9.68
C ARG A 108 -3.81 -6.92 -10.45
N LEU A 109 -2.74 -6.96 -11.23
CA LEU A 109 -2.34 -8.13 -12.00
C LEU A 109 -1.59 -9.18 -11.14
N GLY A 110 -1.33 -8.89 -9.86
CA GLY A 110 -0.58 -9.79 -8.98
C GLY A 110 0.89 -9.92 -9.38
N LEU A 111 1.48 -8.90 -10.01
CA LEU A 111 2.90 -8.90 -10.33
C LEU A 111 3.72 -8.94 -9.03
N GLN A 112 4.64 -9.89 -8.94
CA GLN A 112 5.54 -10.10 -7.81
C GLN A 112 6.70 -9.12 -7.86
N PHE A 113 7.03 -8.45 -6.76
CA PHE A 113 8.26 -7.67 -6.71
C PHE A 113 9.49 -8.60 -6.72
N ARG A 114 10.54 -8.24 -7.46
CA ARG A 114 11.78 -9.02 -7.52
C ARG A 114 12.96 -8.34 -6.85
N TYR A 115 13.24 -7.10 -7.25
CA TYR A 115 14.29 -6.27 -6.67
C TYR A 115 14.12 -4.81 -7.10
N SER A 116 14.79 -3.92 -6.38
CA SER A 116 15.17 -2.59 -6.86
C SER A 116 16.69 -2.61 -7.06
N VAL A 117 17.20 -2.40 -8.28
CA VAL A 117 18.66 -2.31 -8.47
C VAL A 117 19.13 -0.99 -7.84
N LEU A 118 20.21 -1.05 -7.08
CA LEU A 118 21.01 0.12 -6.73
C LEU A 118 22.44 -0.12 -7.23
N PRO A 119 22.82 0.40 -8.40
CA PRO A 119 24.16 0.85 -8.64
C PRO A 119 24.13 2.38 -8.49
N ASP A 120 24.63 2.84 -7.34
CA ASP A 120 24.78 4.25 -6.96
C ASP A 120 23.54 5.00 -6.44
N GLU A 121 23.84 5.86 -5.47
CA GLU A 121 23.02 6.63 -4.54
C GLU A 121 22.03 7.60 -5.22
N GLN A 122 21.09 7.10 -6.01
CA GLN A 122 20.00 7.89 -6.57
C GLN A 122 18.63 7.40 -6.04
N PRO A 123 17.78 8.32 -5.54
CA PRO A 123 16.53 7.96 -4.84
C PRO A 123 15.38 7.50 -5.75
N CYS A 124 15.60 7.38 -7.07
CA CYS A 124 14.54 7.20 -8.07
C CYS A 124 14.83 6.07 -9.07
N HIS A 125 15.13 4.87 -8.58
CA HIS A 125 15.29 3.70 -9.45
C HIS A 125 13.95 3.02 -9.74
N PRO A 126 13.70 2.55 -10.98
CA PRO A 126 12.52 1.78 -11.30
C PRO A 126 12.44 0.50 -10.45
N LEU A 127 11.24 0.22 -9.94
CA LEU A 127 10.92 -1.05 -9.31
C LEU A 127 10.77 -2.14 -10.38
N THR A 128 11.40 -3.29 -10.16
CA THR A 128 11.26 -4.44 -11.05
C THR A 128 10.19 -5.38 -10.52
N PHE A 129 9.11 -5.49 -11.29
CA PHE A 129 8.01 -6.40 -11.04
C PHE A 129 8.06 -7.56 -12.05
N VAL A 130 7.73 -8.75 -11.59
CA VAL A 130 7.78 -10.00 -12.36
C VAL A 130 6.41 -10.64 -12.37
N TYR A 131 5.99 -11.13 -13.53
CA TYR A 131 4.79 -11.93 -13.68
C TYR A 131 5.14 -13.32 -14.23
N HIS A 132 4.65 -14.34 -13.54
CA HIS A 132 4.70 -15.73 -13.97
C HIS A 132 3.29 -16.33 -13.93
N PRO A 133 2.79 -16.92 -15.03
CA PRO A 133 1.43 -17.45 -15.09
C PRO A 133 1.24 -18.72 -14.26
N SER A 134 2.31 -19.48 -14.02
CA SER A 134 2.31 -20.68 -13.17
C SER A 134 2.95 -20.37 -11.81
N VAL A 135 2.09 -20.13 -10.82
CA VAL A 135 2.47 -20.04 -9.40
C VAL A 135 2.95 -21.42 -8.95
N ASN A 136 4.22 -21.72 -9.12
CA ASN A 136 4.84 -22.88 -8.50
C ASN A 136 6.35 -22.71 -8.33
N ILE A 137 6.77 -21.52 -7.88
CA ILE A 137 8.08 -21.37 -7.26
C ILE A 137 7.82 -21.36 -5.76
N SER A 138 7.99 -22.52 -5.15
CA SER A 138 8.05 -22.73 -3.70
C SER A 138 9.32 -22.09 -3.12
N SER A 139 9.51 -20.80 -3.36
CA SER A 139 10.48 -20.00 -2.61
C SER A 139 9.74 -19.40 -1.44
N GLU A 140 10.28 -19.54 -0.23
CA GLU A 140 9.82 -18.77 0.93
C GLU A 140 9.68 -17.30 0.52
N VAL A 141 8.47 -16.76 0.70
CA VAL A 141 8.18 -15.36 0.41
C VAL A 141 8.93 -14.54 1.46
N HIS A 142 10.14 -14.10 1.13
CA HIS A 142 10.90 -13.23 2.02
C HIS A 142 10.39 -11.80 1.89
N PHE A 143 9.71 -11.30 2.92
CA PHE A 143 9.24 -9.93 2.98
C PHE A 143 10.43 -8.96 3.08
N ASP A 144 10.72 -8.23 1.99
CA ASP A 144 11.81 -7.25 1.95
C ASP A 144 11.47 -5.98 2.74
N PHE A 145 11.65 -6.05 4.06
CA PHE A 145 11.42 -4.94 4.98
C PHE A 145 12.33 -3.74 4.69
N ALA A 146 13.54 -3.97 4.16
CA ALA A 146 14.48 -2.91 3.83
C ALA A 146 13.99 -2.08 2.63
N ALA A 147 13.45 -2.72 1.59
CA ALA A 147 12.82 -2.04 0.47
C ALA A 147 11.57 -1.26 0.91
N VAL A 148 10.69 -1.87 1.71
CA VAL A 148 9.50 -1.20 2.25
C VAL A 148 9.90 0.03 3.07
N SER A 149 10.83 -0.12 4.01
CA SER A 149 11.32 0.98 4.86
C SER A 149 11.92 2.12 4.04
N ARG A 150 12.70 1.82 3.00
CA ARG A 150 13.30 2.82 2.11
C ARG A 150 12.24 3.63 1.36
N LEU A 151 11.25 2.96 0.76
CA LEU A 151 10.16 3.64 0.04
C LEU A 151 9.30 4.49 0.98
N ARG A 152 9.06 4.02 2.22
CA ARG A 152 8.36 4.77 3.26
C ARG A 152 9.12 6.04 3.66
N GLN A 153 10.43 5.94 3.90
CA GLN A 153 11.27 7.10 4.23
C GLN A 153 11.34 8.12 3.08
N ALA A 154 11.34 7.62 1.84
CA ALA A 154 11.25 8.46 0.64
C ALA A 154 9.83 9.02 0.37
N LYS A 155 8.84 8.68 1.21
CA LYS A 155 7.42 9.05 1.07
C LYS A 155 6.79 8.58 -0.26
N GLN A 156 7.33 7.52 -0.85
CA GLN A 156 6.82 6.90 -2.07
C GLN A 156 5.71 5.89 -1.70
N TYR A 157 4.58 6.39 -1.22
CA TYR A 157 3.52 5.55 -0.64
C TYR A 157 2.83 4.65 -1.67
N HIS A 158 2.60 5.12 -2.91
CA HIS A 158 2.05 4.27 -3.97
C HIS A 158 2.99 3.13 -4.36
N ALA A 159 4.30 3.40 -4.40
CA ALA A 159 5.32 2.39 -4.66
C ALA A 159 5.38 1.36 -3.52
N THR A 160 5.33 1.84 -2.27
CA THR A 160 5.27 0.99 -1.07
C THR A 160 4.03 0.09 -1.10
N LYS A 161 2.86 0.67 -1.39
CA LYS A 161 1.60 -0.09 -1.51
C LYS A 161 1.68 -1.16 -2.59
N ALA A 162 2.26 -0.85 -3.74
CA ALA A 162 2.38 -1.81 -4.82
C ALA A 162 3.34 -2.96 -4.50
N LEU A 163 4.45 -2.64 -3.83
CA LEU A 163 5.38 -3.61 -3.28
C LEU A 163 4.69 -4.53 -2.26
N VAL A 164 4.02 -3.95 -1.25
CA VAL A 164 3.33 -4.70 -0.20
C VAL A 164 2.20 -5.56 -0.79
N ALA A 165 1.42 -5.05 -1.75
CA ALA A 165 0.39 -5.81 -2.44
C ALA A 165 0.95 -7.04 -3.16
N SER A 166 2.17 -6.94 -3.70
CA SER A 166 2.83 -8.09 -4.33
C SER A 166 3.17 -9.21 -3.34
N TYR A 167 3.50 -8.86 -2.09
CA TYR A 167 3.70 -9.82 -1.01
C TYR A 167 2.38 -10.37 -0.49
N LEU A 168 1.36 -9.52 -0.33
CA LEU A 168 0.04 -9.92 0.14
C LEU A 168 -0.62 -10.93 -0.80
N HIS A 169 -0.38 -10.82 -2.11
CA HIS A 169 -0.87 -11.82 -3.06
C HIS A 169 -0.25 -13.21 -2.85
N GLN A 170 0.99 -13.27 -2.33
CA GLN A 170 1.73 -14.52 -2.11
C GLN A 170 1.52 -15.09 -0.71
N ALA A 171 1.37 -14.23 0.29
CA ALA A 171 1.14 -14.57 1.69
C ALA A 171 -0.05 -13.78 2.23
N PRO A 172 -1.29 -14.17 1.86
CA PRO A 172 -2.51 -13.42 2.21
C PRO A 172 -2.88 -13.51 3.69
N ASP A 173 -2.27 -14.41 4.45
CA ASP A 173 -2.55 -14.62 5.89
C ASP A 173 -1.39 -14.13 6.77
N ASP A 174 -0.45 -13.35 6.23
CA ASP A 174 0.66 -12.80 7.00
C ASP A 174 0.26 -11.50 7.71
N PRO A 175 0.27 -11.45 9.06
CA PRO A 175 -0.18 -10.28 9.80
C PRO A 175 0.69 -9.04 9.56
N LEU A 176 2.00 -9.21 9.36
CA LEU A 176 2.93 -8.10 9.14
C LEU A 176 2.64 -7.43 7.80
N ILE A 177 2.39 -8.23 6.75
CA ILE A 177 2.07 -7.70 5.41
C ILE A 177 0.76 -6.92 5.45
N HIS A 178 -0.25 -7.44 6.16
CA HIS A 178 -1.51 -6.72 6.40
C HIS A 178 -1.27 -5.38 7.11
N TYR A 179 -0.47 -5.35 8.17
CA TYR A 179 -0.15 -4.11 8.88
C TYR A 179 0.57 -3.10 7.97
N GLN A 180 1.54 -3.53 7.16
CA GLN A 180 2.22 -2.62 6.22
C GLN A 180 1.26 -2.08 5.14
N MET A 181 0.28 -2.89 4.71
CA MET A 181 -0.74 -2.44 3.74
C MET A 181 -1.67 -1.39 4.36
N ALA A 182 -2.08 -1.60 5.62
CA ALA A 182 -2.88 -0.63 6.38
C ALA A 182 -2.14 0.71 6.53
N TRP A 183 -0.86 0.66 6.90
CA TRP A 183 0.00 1.84 6.99
C TRP A 183 0.09 2.61 5.66
N CYS A 184 0.16 1.89 4.53
CA CYS A 184 0.18 2.52 3.21
C CYS A 184 -1.14 3.25 2.91
N HIS A 185 -2.28 2.63 3.24
CA HIS A 185 -3.59 3.25 3.04
C HIS A 185 -3.76 4.53 3.88
N ASP A 186 -3.36 4.51 5.15
CA ASP A 186 -3.42 5.69 6.02
C ASP A 186 -2.55 6.84 5.49
N ASN A 187 -1.34 6.56 5.02
CA ASN A 187 -0.45 7.59 4.45
C ASN A 187 -0.92 8.13 3.09
N LEU A 188 -1.83 7.42 2.43
CA LEU A 188 -2.49 7.85 1.20
C LEU A 188 -3.84 8.57 1.46
N GLY A 189 -4.28 8.68 2.72
CA GLY A 189 -5.61 9.23 3.04
C GLY A 189 -6.75 8.32 2.57
N GLU A 190 -6.51 7.01 2.55
CA GLU A 190 -7.49 5.99 2.17
C GLU A 190 -7.96 5.23 3.43
N GLU A 191 -8.40 5.96 4.46
CA GLU A 191 -8.65 5.44 5.82
C GLU A 191 -9.64 4.27 5.80
N ALA A 192 -10.69 4.36 4.99
CA ALA A 192 -11.69 3.30 4.86
C ALA A 192 -11.10 1.98 4.34
N ALA A 193 -10.07 2.05 3.50
CA ALA A 193 -9.38 0.88 2.97
C ALA A 193 -8.31 0.33 3.93
N ALA A 194 -7.80 1.15 4.87
CA ALA A 194 -6.84 0.71 5.89
C ALA A 194 -7.47 -0.25 6.92
N VAL A 195 -8.73 0.00 7.30
CA VAL A 195 -9.47 -0.76 8.33
C VAL A 195 -9.39 -2.29 8.18
N PRO A 196 -9.78 -2.91 7.05
CA PRO A 196 -9.74 -4.36 6.92
C PRO A 196 -8.33 -4.93 7.06
N HIS A 197 -7.30 -4.18 6.67
CA HIS A 197 -5.92 -4.61 6.80
C HIS A 197 -5.42 -4.54 8.24
N TYR A 198 -5.77 -3.50 8.99
CA TYR A 198 -5.45 -3.45 10.43
C TYR A 198 -6.16 -4.55 11.21
N VAL A 199 -7.46 -4.76 10.96
CA VAL A 199 -8.25 -5.82 11.61
C VAL A 199 -7.62 -7.18 11.34
N ALA A 200 -7.33 -7.50 10.08
CA ALA A 200 -6.67 -8.75 9.71
C ALA A 200 -5.30 -8.90 10.39
N ALA A 201 -4.48 -7.85 10.44
CA ALA A 201 -3.18 -7.91 11.11
C ALA A 201 -3.32 -8.30 12.59
N ILE A 202 -4.26 -7.68 13.31
CA ILE A 202 -4.50 -7.95 14.73
C ILE A 202 -5.06 -9.36 14.92
N GLU A 203 -6.08 -9.76 14.14
CA GLU A 203 -6.73 -11.07 14.24
C GLU A 203 -5.78 -12.24 13.90
N LEU A 204 -4.87 -12.03 12.95
CA LEU A 204 -3.84 -12.99 12.54
C LEU A 204 -2.64 -13.05 13.52
N GLY A 205 -2.64 -12.24 14.59
CA GLY A 205 -1.64 -12.29 15.64
C GLY A 205 -0.34 -11.56 15.31
N LEU A 206 -0.45 -10.33 14.79
CA LEU A 206 0.70 -9.43 14.61
C LEU A 206 1.56 -9.37 15.88
N PRO A 207 2.88 -9.62 15.80
CA PRO A 207 3.76 -9.59 16.97
C PRO A 207 4.05 -8.16 17.42
N GLU A 208 4.51 -8.04 18.66
CA GLU A 208 5.10 -6.79 19.15
C GLU A 208 6.48 -6.53 18.50
N PRO A 209 6.85 -5.25 18.30
CA PRO A 209 6.16 -4.03 18.73
C PRO A 209 5.05 -3.56 17.80
N ASP A 210 4.93 -4.11 16.59
CA ASP A 210 3.99 -3.63 15.56
C ASP A 210 2.52 -3.72 16.00
N LEU A 211 2.17 -4.68 16.87
CA LEU A 211 0.83 -4.78 17.46
C LEU A 211 0.39 -3.49 18.18
N GLN A 212 1.31 -2.83 18.89
CA GLN A 212 1.02 -1.60 19.62
C GLN A 212 0.63 -0.48 18.64
N GLU A 213 1.39 -0.36 17.56
CA GLU A 213 1.16 0.62 16.49
C GLU A 213 -0.07 0.28 15.64
N ALA A 214 -0.42 -1.00 15.49
CA ALA A 214 -1.65 -1.41 14.80
C ALA A 214 -2.92 -0.98 15.55
N TYR A 215 -2.94 -1.11 16.89
CA TYR A 215 -4.05 -0.58 17.69
C TYR A 215 -4.14 0.94 17.63
N VAL A 216 -3.00 1.65 17.65
CA VAL A 216 -2.94 3.11 17.47
C VAL A 216 -3.49 3.50 16.10
N GLY A 217 -2.99 2.86 15.05
CA GLY A 217 -3.40 3.06 13.66
C GLY A 217 -4.90 2.87 13.52
N LEU A 218 -5.40 1.66 13.76
CA LEU A 218 -6.82 1.32 13.63
C LEU A 218 -7.74 2.24 14.45
N GLY A 219 -7.38 2.51 15.71
CA GLY A 219 -8.14 3.41 16.57
C GLY A 219 -8.21 4.83 15.99
N SER A 220 -7.08 5.35 15.52
CA SER A 220 -7.01 6.67 14.89
C SER A 220 -7.79 6.73 13.56
N THR A 221 -7.71 5.68 12.74
CA THR A 221 -8.43 5.52 11.47
C THR A 221 -9.94 5.50 11.71
N TYR A 222 -10.43 4.71 12.68
CA TYR A 222 -11.85 4.70 13.03
C TYR A 222 -12.34 6.07 13.50
N ARG A 223 -11.54 6.79 14.29
CA ARG A 223 -11.86 8.14 14.74
C ARG A 223 -11.93 9.12 13.57
N ALA A 224 -10.98 9.05 12.63
CA ALA A 224 -10.98 9.89 11.42
C ALA A 224 -12.21 9.63 10.53
N LEU A 225 -12.68 8.39 10.47
CA LEU A 225 -13.91 7.99 9.77
C LEU A 225 -15.21 8.32 10.52
N GLY A 226 -15.14 8.96 11.70
CA GLY A 226 -16.31 9.27 12.53
C GLY A 226 -16.91 8.06 13.26
N ARG A 227 -16.25 6.90 13.23
CA ARG A 227 -16.69 5.66 13.90
C ARG A 227 -16.15 5.63 15.33
N TYR A 228 -16.61 6.58 16.14
CA TYR A 228 -16.03 6.84 17.47
C TYR A 228 -16.16 5.68 18.45
N ASP A 229 -17.27 4.93 18.42
CA ASP A 229 -17.43 3.75 19.27
C ASP A 229 -16.41 2.65 18.93
N ASN A 230 -16.19 2.37 17.65
CA ASN A 230 -15.15 1.43 17.20
C ASN A 230 -13.75 1.91 17.59
N ALA A 231 -13.47 3.21 17.45
CA ALA A 231 -12.21 3.80 17.88
C ALA A 231 -12.00 3.61 19.38
N TYR A 232 -13.03 3.89 20.20
CA TYR A 232 -12.99 3.72 21.64
C TYR A 232 -12.69 2.27 22.01
N GLN A 233 -13.45 1.31 21.46
CA GLN A 233 -13.24 -0.12 21.68
C GLN A 233 -11.82 -0.55 21.35
N THR A 234 -11.36 -0.24 20.13
CA THR A 234 -10.02 -0.60 19.64
C THR A 234 -8.91 -0.04 20.54
N LEU A 235 -9.00 1.24 20.91
CA LEU A 235 -7.99 1.90 21.74
C LEU A 235 -8.01 1.38 23.18
N THR A 236 -9.20 1.09 23.72
CA THR A 236 -9.32 0.50 25.06
C THR A 236 -8.79 -0.94 25.11
N GLU A 237 -9.04 -1.74 24.08
CA GLU A 237 -8.48 -3.09 23.95
C GLU A 237 -6.95 -3.03 23.84
N GLY A 238 -6.42 -2.14 23.00
CA GLY A 238 -4.99 -1.88 22.94
C GLY A 238 -4.39 -1.52 24.30
N LEU A 239 -5.09 -0.74 25.14
CA LEU A 239 -4.65 -0.40 26.50
C LEU A 239 -4.79 -1.55 27.51
N VAL A 240 -5.62 -2.56 27.26
CA VAL A 240 -5.61 -3.80 28.07
C VAL A 240 -4.29 -4.54 27.85
N HIS A 241 -3.81 -4.59 26.62
CA HIS A 241 -2.52 -5.21 26.28
C HIS A 241 -1.32 -4.32 26.66
N PHE A 242 -1.44 -3.01 26.46
CA PHE A 242 -0.36 -2.03 26.63
C PHE A 242 -0.78 -0.86 27.54
N PRO A 243 -0.93 -1.07 28.86
CA PRO A 243 -1.54 -0.09 29.77
C PRO A 243 -0.89 1.29 29.79
N ASN A 244 0.43 1.35 29.55
CA ASN A 244 1.23 2.56 29.64
C ASN A 244 1.57 3.17 28.26
N HIS A 245 0.96 2.69 27.18
CA HIS A 245 1.29 3.18 25.83
C HIS A 245 0.74 4.59 25.59
N ALA A 246 1.62 5.59 25.59
CA ALA A 246 1.24 7.00 25.58
C ALA A 246 0.42 7.40 24.33
N ALA A 247 0.73 6.85 23.16
CA ALA A 247 -0.03 7.15 21.95
C ALA A 247 -1.46 6.61 22.02
N LEU A 248 -1.67 5.40 22.56
CA LEU A 248 -3.01 4.84 22.75
C LEU A 248 -3.82 5.69 23.73
N GLN A 249 -3.21 6.12 24.85
CA GLN A 249 -3.84 7.02 25.81
C GLN A 249 -4.28 8.34 25.17
N THR A 250 -3.41 8.92 24.33
CA THR A 250 -3.65 10.20 23.66
C THR A 250 -4.76 10.09 22.61
N PHE A 251 -4.73 9.08 21.74
CA PHE A 251 -5.80 8.87 20.77
C PHE A 251 -7.13 8.50 21.43
N LEU A 252 -7.10 7.78 22.56
CA LEU A 252 -8.30 7.50 23.34
C LEU A 252 -8.90 8.80 23.88
N ALA A 253 -8.09 9.73 24.37
CA ALA A 253 -8.59 11.03 24.82
C ALA A 253 -9.22 11.85 23.68
N LEU A 254 -8.62 11.87 22.48
CA LEU A 254 -9.24 12.52 21.32
C LEU A 254 -10.60 11.88 20.98
N THR A 255 -10.68 10.55 21.07
CA THR A 255 -11.92 9.80 20.83
C THR A 255 -12.97 10.09 21.92
N LEU A 256 -12.56 10.17 23.19
CA LEU A 256 -13.43 10.54 24.31
C LEU A 256 -14.03 11.93 24.13
N HIS A 257 -13.24 12.90 23.64
CA HIS A 257 -13.77 14.22 23.29
C HIS A 257 -14.83 14.13 22.16
N ASN A 258 -14.58 13.32 21.12
CA ASN A 258 -15.57 13.09 20.06
C ASN A 258 -16.85 12.38 20.55
N LEU A 259 -16.80 11.70 21.69
CA LEU A 259 -17.93 11.06 22.38
C LEU A 259 -18.53 11.93 23.50
N ASP A 260 -18.26 13.25 23.51
CA ASP A 260 -18.71 14.21 24.52
C ASP A 260 -18.23 13.94 25.97
N ARG A 261 -17.22 13.07 26.14
CA ARG A 261 -16.58 12.72 27.43
C ARG A 261 -15.31 13.54 27.66
N SER A 262 -15.41 14.85 27.46
CA SER A 262 -14.25 15.76 27.45
C SER A 262 -13.52 15.86 28.80
N ALA A 263 -14.22 15.69 29.92
CA ALA A 263 -13.58 15.69 31.24
C ALA A 263 -12.58 14.53 31.39
N GLU A 264 -13.00 13.32 31.02
CA GLU A 264 -12.15 12.12 31.01
C GLU A 264 -11.01 12.24 29.98
N ALA A 265 -11.26 12.89 28.85
CA ALA A 265 -10.24 13.16 27.85
C ALA A 265 -9.12 14.06 28.43
N ILE A 266 -9.48 15.14 29.12
CA ILE A 266 -8.52 16.06 29.74
C ILE A 266 -7.73 15.36 30.84
N GLU A 267 -8.41 14.63 31.73
CA GLU A 267 -7.75 13.84 32.78
C GLU A 267 -6.69 12.90 32.18
N ARG A 268 -7.05 12.17 31.13
CA ARG A 268 -6.14 11.23 30.45
C ARG A 268 -4.98 11.94 29.76
N LEU A 269 -5.22 13.05 29.05
CA LEU A 269 -4.16 13.82 28.38
C LEU A 269 -3.18 14.41 29.38
N ILE A 270 -3.67 15.00 30.47
CA ILE A 270 -2.80 15.58 31.50
C ILE A 270 -2.02 14.49 32.23
N GLY A 271 -2.66 13.36 32.55
CA GLY A 271 -1.97 12.21 33.13
C GLY A 271 -0.81 11.75 32.24
N THR A 272 -1.09 11.54 30.94
CA THR A 272 -0.11 11.12 29.93
C THR A 272 1.01 12.15 29.77
N LEU A 273 0.68 13.44 29.73
CA LEU A 273 1.67 14.52 29.66
C LEU A 273 2.60 14.50 30.86
N VAL A 274 2.06 14.39 32.09
CA VAL A 274 2.87 14.38 33.31
C VAL A 274 3.73 13.11 33.39
N ASP A 275 3.24 11.97 32.90
CA ASP A 275 3.99 10.70 32.90
C ASP A 275 5.14 10.66 31.86
N THR A 276 5.02 11.40 30.77
CA THR A 276 5.96 11.31 29.63
C THR A 276 6.87 12.52 29.45
N THR A 277 6.50 13.68 29.99
CA THR A 277 7.25 14.91 29.77
C THR A 277 8.62 14.92 30.46
N GLU A 278 9.61 15.52 29.80
CA GLU A 278 10.91 15.88 30.38
C GLU A 278 11.00 17.33 30.85
N ASN A 279 9.95 18.13 30.61
CA ASN A 279 9.94 19.55 30.96
C ASN A 279 9.92 19.74 32.51
N PRO A 280 10.92 20.40 33.09
CA PRO A 280 11.04 20.54 34.55
C PRO A 280 9.93 21.41 35.15
N GLU A 281 9.40 22.39 34.42
CA GLU A 281 8.31 23.25 34.89
C GLU A 281 7.02 22.44 35.05
N ILE A 282 6.69 21.59 34.08
CA ILE A 282 5.51 20.72 34.16
C ILE A 282 5.68 19.69 35.28
N ARG A 283 6.87 19.09 35.41
CA ARG A 283 7.17 18.13 36.48
C ARG A 283 7.01 18.74 37.88
N ALA A 284 7.43 20.00 38.07
CA ALA A 284 7.27 20.71 39.34
C ALA A 284 5.79 20.84 39.78
N TYR A 285 4.87 20.93 38.81
CA TYR A 285 3.43 21.00 39.06
C TYR A 285 2.68 19.68 38.84
N GLY A 286 3.36 18.55 38.65
CA GLY A 286 2.74 17.28 38.25
C GLY A 286 1.59 16.83 39.16
N SER A 287 1.76 16.89 40.48
CA SER A 287 0.71 16.54 41.44
C SER A 287 -0.50 17.46 41.35
N ALA A 288 -0.28 18.77 41.18
CA ALA A 288 -1.36 19.76 41.04
C ALA A 288 -2.09 19.57 39.71
N LEU A 289 -1.36 19.37 38.61
CA LEU A 289 -1.93 19.12 37.29
C LEU A 289 -2.84 17.88 37.30
N ARG A 290 -2.40 16.77 37.90
CA ARG A 290 -3.25 15.58 38.07
C ARG A 290 -4.49 15.86 38.92
N PHE A 291 -4.33 16.61 40.02
CA PHE A 291 -5.44 16.96 40.92
C PHE A 291 -6.52 17.79 40.22
N TYR A 292 -6.14 18.77 39.41
CA TYR A 292 -7.08 19.63 38.68
C TYR A 292 -7.68 18.91 37.47
N ALA A 293 -6.91 18.07 36.77
CA ALA A 293 -7.40 17.37 35.59
C ALA A 293 -8.54 16.39 35.89
N SER A 294 -8.52 15.70 37.05
CA SER A 294 -9.63 14.83 37.49
C SER A 294 -10.87 15.60 37.98
N ARG A 295 -10.80 16.93 38.02
CA ARG A 295 -11.85 17.84 38.54
C ARG A 295 -12.07 19.03 37.62
N VAL A 296 -11.87 18.87 36.32
CA VAL A 296 -11.84 19.99 35.37
C VAL A 296 -13.15 20.81 35.32
N ASN A 297 -14.27 20.22 35.75
CA ASN A 297 -15.57 20.89 35.82
C ASN A 297 -15.94 21.39 37.22
N GLU A 298 -15.12 21.15 38.24
CA GLU A 298 -15.38 21.62 39.60
C GLU A 298 -14.84 23.04 39.80
N THR A 299 -15.55 23.83 40.62
CA THR A 299 -15.12 25.15 41.07
C THR A 299 -15.12 25.18 42.59
N TRP A 300 -14.16 25.89 43.20
CA TRP A 300 -14.09 26.04 44.64
C TRP A 300 -14.48 27.45 45.07
N ASP A 301 -15.39 27.54 46.03
CA ASP A 301 -15.66 28.78 46.75
C ASP A 301 -14.49 29.04 47.70
N GLY A 302 -13.77 30.13 47.49
CA GLY A 302 -12.63 30.51 48.34
C GLY A 302 -13.12 30.85 49.74
N ASN A 303 -12.58 30.15 50.76
CA ASN A 303 -12.59 30.65 52.14
C ASN A 303 -11.47 31.66 52.34
#